data_AF-A0A2A2HA11-F1
#
_entry.id   AF-A0A2A2HA11-F1
#
_cell.length_a   1.000
_cell.length_b   1.000
_cell.length_c   1.000
_cell.angle_alpha   90.00
_cell.angle_beta   90.00
_cell.angle_gamma   90.00
#
_symmetry.space_group_name_H-M   'P 1'
#
loop_
_entity.id
_entity.type
_entity.pdbx_description
1 polymer ?
#
loop_
_entity_poly.entity_id
_entity_poly.type
_entity_poly.pdbx_seq_one_letter_code
_entity_poly.pdbx_strand_id
1 'polypeptide(L)'
;MVLNEHIRSQLKVFSRIVENIDFSQDVPRQVLLDALKEEARNVDITDIMAALVHMKKETIYVTAGYREELDAYIQSFLMRIKKIQDNNKQYEWFVNADELQRPLKS
;
A
#
# COMPACT_ATOMS: atom_id res chain seq x y z
N MET A 1 -8.47 5.28 19.42
CA MET A 1 -8.74 4.86 18.04
C MET A 1 -8.60 3.34 17.97
N VAL A 2 -9.70 2.60 17.87
CA VAL A 2 -9.67 1.12 17.81
C VAL A 2 -9.59 0.73 16.34
N LEU A 3 -8.47 0.16 15.89
CA LEU A 3 -8.38 -0.44 14.57
C LEU A 3 -9.44 -1.55 14.42
N ASN A 4 -10.34 -1.37 13.45
CA ASN A 4 -11.36 -2.33 13.03
C ASN A 4 -10.73 -3.72 12.76
N GLU A 5 -11.38 -4.80 13.19
CA GLU A 5 -11.04 -6.21 12.90
C GLU A 5 -10.70 -6.44 11.42
N HIS A 6 -11.42 -5.82 10.49
CA HIS A 6 -11.15 -5.88 9.06
C HIS A 6 -9.78 -5.29 8.69
N ILE A 7 -9.43 -4.13 9.25
CA ILE A 7 -8.12 -3.49 9.01
C ILE A 7 -7.01 -4.32 9.66
N ARG A 8 -7.24 -4.92 10.83
CA ARG A 8 -6.28 -5.86 11.44
C ARG A 8 -6.08 -7.11 10.61
N SER A 9 -7.14 -7.62 9.99
CA SER A 9 -7.07 -8.75 9.07
C SER A 9 -6.25 -8.40 7.82
N GLN A 10 -6.50 -7.24 7.21
CA GLN A 10 -5.72 -6.73 6.07
C GLN A 10 -4.23 -6.56 6.42
N LEU A 11 -3.91 -5.96 7.57
CA LEU A 11 -2.54 -5.80 8.05
C LEU A 11 -1.83 -7.14 8.33
N LYS A 12 -2.56 -8.16 8.82
CA LYS A 12 -2.03 -9.52 8.99
C LYS A 12 -1.75 -10.22 7.67
N VAL A 13 -2.55 -9.98 6.63
CA VAL A 13 -2.30 -10.53 5.29
C VAL A 13 -1.05 -9.90 4.69
N PHE A 14 -0.91 -8.57 4.81
CA PHE A 14 0.28 -7.84 4.36
C PHE A 14 1.57 -8.34 5.02
N SER A 15 1.56 -8.58 6.34
CA SER A 15 2.75 -9.13 7.03
C SER A 15 3.08 -10.53 6.50
N ARG A 16 2.07 -11.35 6.20
CA ARG A 16 2.25 -12.72 5.69
C ARG A 16 2.87 -12.78 4.31
N ILE A 17 2.52 -11.87 3.41
CA ILE A 17 3.10 -11.85 2.04
C ILE A 17 4.58 -11.46 2.11
N VAL A 18 4.93 -10.46 2.92
CA VAL A 18 6.33 -10.04 3.14
C VAL A 18 7.13 -11.12 3.90
N GLU A 19 6.52 -11.78 4.88
CA GLU A 19 7.14 -12.88 5.65
C GLU A 19 7.48 -14.11 4.79
N ASN A 20 6.79 -14.31 3.67
CA ASN A 20 7.04 -15.43 2.75
C ASN A 20 8.14 -15.13 1.72
N ILE A 21 8.68 -13.91 1.68
CA ILE A 21 9.78 -13.57 0.77
C ILE A 21 11.10 -13.87 1.50
N ASP A 22 11.82 -14.87 0.99
CA ASP A 22 13.17 -15.17 1.44
C ASP A 22 14.15 -14.11 0.94
N PHE A 23 14.39 -13.09 1.76
CA PHE A 23 15.36 -12.03 1.48
C PHE A 23 16.82 -12.47 1.70
N SER A 24 17.10 -13.73 2.04
CA SER A 24 18.47 -14.25 2.09
C SER A 24 19.02 -14.62 0.70
N GLN A 25 18.17 -14.56 -0.33
CA GLN A 25 18.50 -14.86 -1.72
C GLN A 25 18.16 -13.67 -2.64
N ASP A 26 18.60 -13.75 -3.90
CA ASP A 26 18.18 -12.82 -4.94
C ASP A 26 16.67 -12.90 -5.13
N VAL A 27 15.95 -11.82 -4.81
CA VAL A 27 14.48 -11.78 -4.91
C VAL A 27 14.10 -11.36 -6.34
N PRO A 28 13.36 -12.17 -7.10
CA PRO A 28 12.90 -11.75 -8.42
C PRO A 28 11.96 -10.56 -8.29
N ARG A 29 12.16 -9.52 -9.11
CA ARG A 29 11.26 -8.36 -9.08
C ARG A 29 9.82 -8.74 -9.39
N GLN A 30 9.61 -9.78 -10.19
CA GLN A 30 8.28 -10.29 -10.49
C GLN A 30 7.54 -10.76 -9.22
N VAL A 31 8.24 -11.45 -8.30
CA VAL A 31 7.65 -11.91 -7.03
C VAL A 31 7.15 -10.73 -6.20
N LEU A 32 7.92 -9.64 -6.15
CA LEU A 32 7.49 -8.40 -5.48
C LEU A 32 6.29 -7.75 -6.15
N LEU A 33 6.26 -7.71 -7.49
CA LEU A 33 5.12 -7.15 -8.21
C LEU A 33 3.86 -7.97 -7.95
N ASP A 34 3.96 -9.29 -7.95
CA ASP A 34 2.82 -10.18 -7.74
C ASP A 34 2.28 -10.06 -6.30
N ALA A 35 3.17 -9.99 -5.31
CA ALA A 35 2.84 -9.66 -3.93
C ALA A 35 2.10 -8.31 -3.82
N LEU A 36 2.64 -7.25 -4.44
CA LEU A 36 2.01 -5.92 -4.43
C LEU A 36 0.66 -5.91 -5.14
N LYS A 37 0.49 -6.69 -6.20
CA LYS A 37 -0.80 -6.85 -6.90
C LYS A 37 -1.82 -7.58 -6.06
N GLU A 38 -1.40 -8.60 -5.33
CA GLU A 38 -2.27 -9.32 -4.40
C GLU A 38 -2.81 -8.38 -3.32
N GLU A 39 -1.94 -7.60 -2.69
CA GLU A 39 -2.34 -6.57 -1.73
C GLU A 39 -3.22 -5.50 -2.35
N ALA A 40 -2.84 -4.98 -3.52
CA ALA A 40 -3.62 -3.96 -4.21
C ALA A 40 -5.02 -4.45 -4.60
N ARG A 41 -5.23 -5.75 -4.85
CA ARG A 41 -6.56 -6.34 -5.11
C ARG A 41 -7.45 -6.37 -3.88
N ASN A 42 -6.87 -6.40 -2.69
CA ASN A 42 -7.62 -6.38 -1.43
C ASN A 42 -8.07 -4.97 -1.02
N VAL A 43 -7.62 -3.93 -1.74
CA VAL A 43 -8.04 -2.55 -1.52
C VAL A 43 -9.33 -2.27 -2.31
N ASP A 44 -10.48 -2.31 -1.62
CA ASP A 44 -11.77 -1.95 -2.20
C ASP A 44 -11.92 -0.43 -2.32
N ILE A 45 -12.37 0.05 -3.49
CA ILE A 45 -12.65 1.47 -3.74
C ILE A 45 -13.66 2.02 -2.73
N THR A 46 -14.59 1.19 -2.27
CA THR A 46 -15.65 1.53 -1.33
C THR A 46 -15.08 1.81 0.06
N ASP A 47 -14.12 1.01 0.50
CA ASP A 47 -13.41 1.24 1.78
C ASP A 47 -12.58 2.52 1.73
N ILE A 48 -11.95 2.80 0.59
CA ILE A 48 -11.23 4.06 0.38
C ILE A 48 -12.21 5.23 0.45
N MET A 49 -13.33 5.17 -0.27
CA MET A 49 -14.34 6.23 -0.26
C MET A 49 -14.93 6.46 1.14
N ALA A 50 -15.16 5.39 1.91
CA ALA A 50 -15.62 5.50 3.29
C ALA A 50 -14.58 6.18 4.20
N ALA A 51 -13.31 5.78 4.10
CA ALA A 51 -12.21 6.43 4.82
C ALA A 51 -12.10 7.91 4.44
N LEU A 52 -12.29 8.26 3.17
CA LEU A 52 -12.25 9.64 2.70
C LEU A 52 -13.34 10.52 3.28
N VAL A 53 -14.58 10.02 3.31
CA VAL A 53 -15.68 10.75 3.95
C VAL A 53 -15.38 10.96 5.43
N HIS A 54 -14.78 9.98 6.10
CA HIS A 54 -14.38 10.11 7.51
C HIS A 54 -13.29 11.17 7.70
N MET A 55 -12.19 11.09 6.94
CA MET A 55 -11.10 12.07 7.01
C MET A 55 -11.57 13.48 6.65
N LYS A 56 -12.47 13.64 5.66
CA LYS A 56 -13.06 14.94 5.31
C LYS A 56 -13.91 15.51 6.44
N LYS A 57 -14.66 14.66 7.15
CA LYS A 57 -15.42 15.09 8.34
C LYS A 57 -14.51 15.53 9.48
N GLU A 58 -13.36 14.90 9.67
CA GLU A 58 -12.41 15.30 10.72
C GLU A 58 -11.63 16.57 10.36
N THR A 59 -11.45 16.83 9.05
CA THR A 59 -10.69 17.98 8.54
C THR A 59 -11.51 19.26 8.30
N ILE A 60 -12.79 19.27 8.65
CA ILE A 60 -13.61 20.49 8.61
C ILE A 60 -13.09 21.60 9.54
N TYR A 61 -12.30 21.25 10.55
CA TYR A 61 -11.72 22.20 11.53
C TYR A 61 -10.28 22.63 11.22
N VAL A 62 -9.64 22.09 10.17
CA VAL A 62 -8.26 22.47 9.78
C VAL A 62 -8.26 23.56 8.71
N THR A 63 -7.10 24.16 8.46
CA THR A 63 -6.92 25.21 7.45
C THR A 63 -7.15 24.67 6.03
N ALA A 64 -7.57 25.54 5.11
CA ALA A 64 -7.87 25.15 3.72
C ALA A 64 -6.67 24.47 3.03
N GLY A 65 -5.45 24.95 3.27
CA GLY A 65 -4.24 24.34 2.71
C GLY A 65 -4.03 22.88 3.13
N TYR A 66 -4.30 22.54 4.39
CA TYR A 66 -4.18 21.15 4.86
C TYR A 66 -5.19 20.21 4.19
N ARG A 67 -6.39 20.71 3.88
CA ARG A 67 -7.39 19.92 3.14
C ARG A 67 -6.95 19.62 1.72
N GLU A 68 -6.33 20.58 1.05
CA GLU A 68 -5.79 20.39 -0.32
C GLU A 68 -4.62 19.40 -0.33
N GLU A 69 -3.71 19.50 0.64
CA GLU A 69 -2.61 18.55 0.80
C GLU A 69 -3.11 17.12 1.04
N LEU A 70 -4.14 16.98 1.88
CA LEU A 70 -4.76 15.70 2.14
C LEU A 70 -5.38 15.11 0.86
N ASP A 71 -6.17 15.89 0.12
CA ASP A 71 -6.78 15.44 -1.14
C ASP A 71 -5.70 15.03 -2.17
N ALA A 72 -4.60 15.78 -2.28
CA ALA A 72 -3.47 15.44 -3.15
C ALA A 72 -2.77 14.14 -2.73
N TYR A 73 -2.59 13.92 -1.42
CA TYR A 73 -2.04 12.68 -0.88
C TYR A 73 -2.92 11.47 -1.24
N ILE A 74 -4.24 11.60 -1.04
CA ILE A 74 -5.23 10.58 -1.36
C ILE A 74 -5.21 10.23 -2.85
N GLN A 75 -5.26 11.24 -3.72
CA GLN A 75 -5.23 11.01 -5.17
C GLN A 75 -3.95 10.31 -5.59
N SER A 76 -2.81 10.72 -5.02
CA SER A 76 -1.51 10.08 -5.26
C SER A 76 -1.49 8.63 -4.80
N PHE A 77 -2.10 8.32 -3.65
CA PHE A 77 -2.22 6.96 -3.14
C PHE A 77 -3.09 6.09 -4.07
N LEU A 78 -4.29 6.55 -4.42
CA LEU A 78 -5.21 5.87 -5.34
C LEU A 78 -4.55 5.58 -6.70
N MET A 79 -3.84 6.57 -7.24
CA MET A 79 -3.14 6.43 -8.52
C MET A 79 -2.01 5.40 -8.45
N ARG A 80 -1.31 5.27 -7.32
CA ARG A 80 -0.28 4.24 -7.12
C ARG A 80 -0.88 2.84 -7.03
N ILE A 81 -1.99 2.65 -6.31
CA ILE A 81 -2.71 1.37 -6.25
C ILE A 81 -3.15 0.94 -7.65
N LYS A 82 -3.82 1.85 -8.39
CA LYS A 82 -4.24 1.58 -9.75
C LYS A 82 -3.07 1.24 -10.67
N LYS A 83 -1.96 1.98 -10.57
CA LYS A 83 -0.75 1.71 -11.35
C LYS A 83 -0.17 0.32 -11.08
N ILE A 84 -0.28 -0.19 -9.85
CA ILE A 84 0.16 -1.56 -9.51
C ILE A 84 -0.81 -2.59 -10.11
N GLN A 85 -2.12 -2.39 -9.92
CA GLN A 85 -3.16 -3.28 -10.45
C GLN A 85 -3.07 -3.40 -11.99
N ASP A 86 -2.89 -2.28 -12.68
CA ASP A 86 -2.82 -2.21 -14.14
C ASP A 86 -1.43 -2.58 -14.71
N ASN A 87 -0.43 -2.87 -13.86
CA ASN A 87 0.93 -3.15 -14.32
C ASN A 87 1.05 -4.56 -14.94
N ASN A 88 0.89 -4.67 -16.25
CA ASN A 88 1.05 -5.95 -16.98
C ASN A 88 2.49 -6.26 -17.42
N LYS A 89 3.49 -5.54 -16.91
CA LYS A 89 4.89 -5.82 -17.25
C LYS A 89 5.34 -7.12 -16.58
N GLN A 90 6.22 -7.84 -17.27
CA GLN A 90 7.01 -8.91 -16.68
C GLN A 90 8.43 -8.42 -16.44
N TYR A 91 8.99 -8.78 -15.29
CA TYR A 91 10.34 -8.40 -14.90
C TYR A 91 11.21 -9.64 -14.72
N GLU A 92 12.27 -9.75 -15.52
CA GLU A 92 13.19 -10.89 -15.51
C GLU A 92 14.39 -10.71 -14.57
N TRP A 93 14.53 -9.53 -13.95
CA TRP A 93 15.68 -9.18 -13.12
C TRP A 93 15.37 -9.23 -11.62
N PHE A 94 16.42 -9.35 -10.83
CA PHE A 94 16.37 -9.47 -9.38
C PHE A 94 16.56 -8.12 -8.70
N VAL A 95 15.83 -7.89 -7.62
CA VAL A 95 16.05 -6.74 -6.75
C VAL A 95 17.17 -7.01 -5.76
N ASN A 96 17.92 -5.97 -5.43
CA ASN A 96 18.93 -6.03 -4.38
C ASN A 96 18.24 -6.17 -3.01
N ALA A 97 18.41 -7.34 -2.37
CA ALA A 97 17.77 -7.64 -1.09
C ALA A 97 18.26 -6.73 0.05
N ASP A 98 19.54 -6.32 0.05
CA ASP A 98 20.09 -5.41 1.05
C ASP A 98 19.44 -4.02 0.99
N GLU A 99 19.21 -3.49 -0.23
CA GLU A 99 18.47 -2.24 -0.41
C GLU A 99 17.02 -2.37 0.04
N LEU A 100 16.38 -3.51 -0.24
CA LEU A 100 14.99 -3.74 0.14
C LEU A 100 14.80 -3.86 1.66
N GLN A 101 15.80 -4.40 2.37
CA GLN A 101 15.76 -4.57 3.82
C GLN A 101 16.14 -3.31 4.61
N ARG A 102 16.85 -2.34 4.02
CA ARG A 102 17.27 -1.11 4.74
C ARG A 102 16.12 -0.40 5.47
N PRO A 103 14.94 -0.18 4.86
CA PRO A 103 13.81 0.47 5.53
C PRO A 103 13.14 -0.40 6.60
N LEU A 104 13.39 -1.70 6.62
CA LEU A 104 12.78 -2.65 7.58
C LEU A 104 13.63 -2.82 8.85
N LYS A 105 14.89 -2.39 8.83
CA LYS A 105 15.84 -2.47 9.95
C LYS A 105 15.91 -1.20 10.80
N SER A 106 15.12 -0.16 10.46
CA SER A 106 15.10 1.15 11.14
C SER A 106 14.03 1.25 12.20
#